data_AF-A0A0L1JJ87-F1
#
_entry.id   AF-A0A0L1JJ87-F1
#
_cell.length_a   1.000
_cell.length_b   1.000
_cell.length_c   1.000
_cell.angle_alpha   90.00
_cell.angle_beta   90.00
_cell.angle_gamma   90.00
#
_symmetry.space_group_name_H-M   'P 1'
#
loop_
_entity.id
_entity.type
_entity.pdbx_description
1 polymer ?
#
loop_
_entity_poly.entity_id
_entity_poly.type
_entity_poly.pdbx_seq_one_letter_code
_entity_poly.pdbx_strand_id
1 'polypeptide(L)'
;MRSVMLVFGRLFRFFGRLIFTPILLGWMIGAVLFGAMLGSLVATPFIFAFFDQTPGESAWQWLVFGPFMLIGAVFGFQYWRMASGADAYFGLTGDSHGSARFANRKELKKLERGKGQEDAGLLIGRNPHTGRLLRYDGPAHLITLAPTRAGKGVGTVIPNLLATERSVLVIDPKGENARIAGEARRRIGTVHVLDPFEVSGHPSAAYNPLDRLTPDSLDLGEDAASLTEALVMDPPGQVTEAHWNEEAKAILGGLIMFCVCHEDRDRRSLATVREYLTLPPEKLRALLELMQDSDEAGGLIARAANRFLGKADREAASVLSNAQRHTHFLDSPRIAKCLAHSDFAFSDLRHRITSVFLVLPPNRMDAYSRWLRLLVSQALQDIARDAERPQSASEGRSERLTAPTLFLLDEFAALGRLEAVERAMGLMAGYGLQLWPILQDMSQLKDLYGERAGTFIANAGVQQVFGVNDFETAKWLSQMIGQETAGFQTDSFKPGDGPSFSNNLTGRDLLTPDEIMQLPPDRQLLRVQGQATAVAQKLRYYADPEFAGLFIPEAQ
;
A
#
# COMPACT_ATOMS: atom_id res chain seq x y z
N MET A 1 -11.07 32.57 -17.25
CA MET A 1 -11.21 32.01 -18.62
C MET A 1 -11.44 30.49 -18.65
N ARG A 2 -10.62 29.64 -18.00
CA ARG A 2 -10.80 28.16 -18.00
C ARG A 2 -12.13 27.66 -17.41
N SER A 3 -12.65 28.25 -16.32
CA SER A 3 -13.95 27.85 -15.73
C SER A 3 -15.14 28.16 -16.66
N VAL A 4 -15.03 29.25 -17.42
CA VAL A 4 -16.02 29.60 -18.46
C VAL A 4 -15.94 28.59 -19.60
N MET A 5 -14.74 28.24 -20.06
CA MET A 5 -14.53 27.24 -21.12
C MET A 5 -15.02 25.83 -20.74
N LEU A 6 -14.86 25.41 -19.47
CA LEU A 6 -15.37 24.12 -18.96
C LEU A 6 -16.89 24.09 -18.83
N VAL A 7 -17.50 25.19 -18.38
CA VAL A 7 -18.97 25.33 -18.31
C VAL A 7 -19.56 25.36 -19.72
N PHE A 8 -18.99 26.13 -20.64
CA PHE A 8 -19.39 26.14 -22.05
C PHE A 8 -19.19 24.77 -22.71
N GLY A 9 -18.09 24.06 -22.42
CA GLY A 9 -17.86 22.71 -22.95
C GLY A 9 -18.80 21.64 -22.40
N ARG A 10 -19.31 21.78 -21.16
CA ARG A 10 -20.38 20.92 -20.63
C ARG A 10 -21.74 21.30 -21.19
N LEU A 11 -22.02 22.59 -21.33
CA LEU A 11 -23.27 23.09 -21.91
C LEU A 11 -23.38 22.69 -23.39
N PHE A 12 -22.29 22.83 -24.15
CA PHE A 12 -22.21 22.45 -25.55
C PHE A 12 -22.40 20.94 -25.77
N ARG A 13 -21.79 20.09 -24.91
CA ARG A 13 -22.04 18.63 -24.93
C ARG A 13 -23.47 18.27 -24.52
N PHE A 14 -24.06 19.01 -23.59
CA PHE A 14 -25.46 18.81 -23.18
C PHE A 14 -26.43 19.20 -24.30
N PHE A 15 -26.29 20.37 -24.91
CA PHE A 15 -27.10 20.81 -26.04
C PHE A 15 -26.86 19.96 -27.30
N GLY A 16 -25.61 19.57 -27.56
CA GLY A 16 -25.28 18.60 -28.59
C GLY A 16 -26.05 17.29 -28.39
N ARG A 17 -26.05 16.74 -27.16
CA ARG A 17 -26.84 15.55 -26.85
C ARG A 17 -28.34 15.74 -26.95
N LEU A 18 -28.86 16.91 -26.59
CA LEU A 18 -30.29 17.21 -26.67
C LEU A 18 -30.79 17.32 -28.13
N ILE A 19 -29.95 17.83 -29.03
CA ILE A 19 -30.33 18.09 -30.44
C ILE A 19 -30.01 16.90 -31.35
N PHE A 20 -28.84 16.28 -31.20
CA PHE A 20 -28.41 15.21 -32.12
C PHE A 20 -29.02 13.85 -31.80
N THR A 21 -29.36 13.57 -30.54
CA THR A 21 -29.97 12.28 -30.16
C THR A 21 -31.36 12.06 -30.80
N PRO A 22 -32.28 13.04 -30.81
CA PRO A 22 -33.55 12.92 -31.54
C PRO A 22 -33.37 12.77 -33.05
N ILE A 23 -32.37 13.45 -33.66
CA ILE A 23 -32.09 13.36 -35.10
C ILE A 23 -31.59 11.97 -35.46
N LEU A 24 -30.64 11.42 -34.68
CA LEU A 24 -30.12 10.07 -34.88
C LEU A 24 -31.20 9.01 -34.70
N LEU A 25 -32.06 9.15 -33.68
CA LEU A 25 -33.21 8.27 -33.46
C LEU A 25 -34.24 8.37 -34.58
N GLY A 26 -34.52 9.58 -35.06
CA GLY A 26 -35.43 9.80 -36.20
C GLY A 26 -34.90 9.14 -37.48
N TRP A 27 -33.59 9.26 -37.74
CA TRP A 27 -32.95 8.58 -38.87
C TRP A 27 -32.95 7.06 -38.69
N MET A 28 -32.75 6.54 -37.48
CA MET A 28 -32.84 5.11 -37.17
C MET A 28 -34.23 4.58 -37.55
N ILE A 29 -35.27 5.25 -37.08
CA ILE A 29 -36.67 4.88 -37.38
C ILE A 29 -36.90 4.93 -38.89
N GLY A 30 -36.45 5.99 -39.56
CA GLY A 30 -36.57 6.13 -41.01
C GLY A 30 -35.88 4.99 -41.79
N ALA A 31 -34.65 4.64 -41.40
CA ALA A 31 -33.88 3.58 -42.05
C ALA A 31 -34.48 2.18 -41.81
N VAL A 32 -34.98 1.91 -40.60
CA VAL A 32 -35.67 0.66 -40.26
C VAL A 32 -36.97 0.52 -41.05
N LEU A 33 -37.79 1.58 -41.11
CA LEU A 33 -39.03 1.58 -41.87
C LEU A 33 -38.78 1.43 -43.38
N PHE A 34 -37.77 2.12 -43.91
CA PHE A 34 -37.38 2.00 -45.30
C PHE A 34 -36.86 0.60 -45.64
N GLY A 35 -36.04 0.02 -44.76
CA GLY A 35 -35.58 -1.36 -44.89
C GLY A 35 -36.74 -2.37 -44.85
N ALA A 36 -37.69 -2.20 -43.93
CA ALA A 36 -38.90 -3.02 -43.88
C ALA A 36 -39.75 -2.90 -45.16
N MET A 37 -39.89 -1.69 -45.71
CA MET A 37 -40.57 -1.44 -46.98
C MET A 37 -39.90 -2.19 -48.14
N LEU A 38 -38.57 -2.10 -48.26
CA LEU A 38 -37.81 -2.89 -49.24
C LEU A 38 -38.01 -4.40 -49.05
N GLY A 39 -38.02 -4.87 -47.81
CA GLY A 39 -38.36 -6.26 -47.48
C GLY A 39 -39.73 -6.67 -48.01
N SER A 40 -40.74 -5.83 -47.83
CA SER A 40 -42.09 -6.09 -48.37
C SER A 40 -42.14 -6.10 -49.90
N LEU A 41 -41.37 -5.24 -50.57
CA LEU A 41 -41.24 -5.23 -52.02
C LEU A 41 -40.65 -6.55 -52.55
N VAL A 42 -39.61 -7.06 -51.87
CA VAL A 42 -38.98 -8.34 -52.19
C VAL A 42 -39.90 -9.53 -51.91
N ALA A 43 -40.78 -9.43 -50.91
CA ALA A 43 -41.77 -10.46 -50.60
C ALA A 43 -42.90 -10.57 -51.63
N THR A 44 -43.18 -9.48 -52.36
CA THR A 44 -44.35 -9.36 -53.25
C THR A 44 -44.42 -10.45 -54.35
N PRO A 45 -43.34 -10.80 -55.07
CA PRO A 45 -43.35 -11.90 -56.04
C PRO A 45 -43.64 -13.28 -55.41
N PHE A 46 -43.23 -13.50 -54.16
CA PHE A 46 -43.48 -14.75 -53.44
C PHE A 46 -44.94 -14.88 -53.03
N ILE A 47 -45.63 -13.78 -52.75
CA ILE A 47 -47.08 -13.80 -52.49
C ILE A 47 -47.85 -14.30 -53.69
N PHE A 48 -47.54 -13.76 -54.88
CA PHE A 48 -48.13 -14.24 -56.13
C PHE A 48 -47.82 -15.71 -56.38
N ALA A 49 -46.58 -16.15 -56.11
CA ALA A 49 -46.16 -17.54 -56.33
C ALA A 49 -46.80 -18.57 -55.36
N PHE A 50 -47.04 -18.20 -54.10
CA PHE A 50 -47.54 -19.12 -53.08
C PHE A 50 -49.07 -19.09 -52.89
N PHE A 51 -49.71 -17.95 -53.17
CA PHE A 51 -51.13 -17.75 -52.85
C PHE A 51 -52.01 -17.39 -54.05
N ASP A 52 -51.43 -17.08 -55.22
CA ASP A 52 -52.14 -16.68 -56.46
C ASP A 52 -53.22 -15.61 -56.23
N GLN A 53 -52.96 -14.72 -55.28
CA GLN A 53 -53.86 -13.68 -54.78
C GLN A 53 -53.15 -12.33 -54.79
N THR A 54 -53.92 -11.23 -54.82
CA THR A 54 -53.30 -9.91 -54.69
C THR A 54 -52.84 -9.66 -53.24
N PRO A 55 -51.73 -8.92 -53.03
CA PRO A 55 -51.27 -8.57 -51.69
C PRO A 55 -52.34 -7.86 -50.86
N GLY A 56 -52.64 -8.40 -49.66
CA GLY A 56 -53.62 -7.86 -48.72
C GLY A 56 -54.95 -8.63 -48.65
N GLU A 57 -55.19 -9.60 -49.54
CA GLU A 57 -56.46 -10.35 -49.58
C GLU A 57 -56.59 -11.43 -48.49
N SER A 58 -55.48 -11.92 -47.94
CA SER A 58 -55.48 -13.00 -46.95
C SER A 58 -54.51 -12.75 -45.80
N ALA A 59 -54.97 -13.00 -44.56
CA ALA A 59 -54.15 -12.88 -43.36
C ALA A 59 -52.92 -13.83 -43.38
N TRP A 60 -52.99 -14.93 -44.13
CA TRP A 60 -51.88 -15.89 -44.25
C TRP A 60 -50.68 -15.34 -45.03
N GLN A 61 -50.87 -14.30 -45.86
CA GLN A 61 -49.80 -13.64 -46.60
C GLN A 61 -48.77 -12.97 -45.65
N TRP A 62 -49.17 -12.64 -44.42
CA TRP A 62 -48.26 -12.11 -43.39
C TRP A 62 -47.19 -13.10 -42.94
N LEU A 63 -47.38 -14.41 -43.16
CA LEU A 63 -46.33 -15.42 -42.93
C LEU A 63 -45.15 -15.25 -43.89
N VAL A 64 -45.37 -14.63 -45.05
CA VAL A 64 -44.32 -14.31 -46.03
C VAL A 64 -43.87 -12.86 -45.88
N PHE A 65 -44.77 -11.89 -45.74
CA PHE A 65 -44.37 -10.49 -45.53
C PHE A 65 -43.58 -10.28 -44.23
N GLY A 66 -44.00 -10.90 -43.13
CA GLY A 66 -43.40 -10.71 -41.80
C GLY A 66 -41.88 -10.98 -41.77
N PRO A 67 -41.42 -12.18 -42.18
CA PRO A 67 -39.99 -12.50 -42.20
C PRO A 67 -39.17 -11.58 -43.13
N PHE A 68 -39.65 -11.27 -44.32
CA PHE A 68 -38.93 -10.41 -45.27
C PHE A 68 -38.87 -8.95 -44.80
N MET A 69 -39.95 -8.42 -44.22
CA MET A 69 -39.94 -7.10 -43.58
C MET A 69 -39.00 -7.06 -42.38
N LEU A 70 -38.94 -8.12 -41.57
CA LEU A 70 -38.01 -8.22 -40.45
C LEU A 70 -36.55 -8.21 -40.92
N ILE A 71 -36.22 -9.01 -41.94
CA ILE A 71 -34.89 -9.04 -42.55
C ILE A 71 -34.53 -7.65 -43.11
N GLY A 72 -35.45 -7.03 -43.85
CA GLY A 72 -35.28 -5.67 -44.38
C GLY A 72 -35.07 -4.63 -43.27
N ALA A 73 -35.84 -4.68 -42.20
CA ALA A 73 -35.69 -3.83 -41.01
C ALA A 73 -34.31 -3.99 -40.35
N VAL A 74 -33.81 -5.23 -40.24
CA VAL A 74 -32.47 -5.53 -39.72
C VAL A 74 -31.39 -4.93 -40.63
N PHE A 75 -31.51 -5.06 -41.95
CA PHE A 75 -30.59 -4.41 -42.89
C PHE A 75 -30.65 -2.89 -42.81
N GLY A 76 -31.84 -2.31 -42.68
CA GLY A 76 -32.03 -0.88 -42.47
C GLY A 76 -31.37 -0.37 -41.18
N PHE A 77 -31.50 -1.13 -40.09
CA PHE A 77 -30.81 -0.85 -38.82
C PHE A 77 -29.29 -0.95 -38.96
N GLN A 78 -28.77 -1.99 -39.61
CA GLN A 78 -27.32 -2.17 -39.84
C GLN A 78 -26.75 -1.05 -40.72
N TYR A 79 -27.46 -0.67 -41.79
CA TYR A 79 -27.09 0.45 -42.64
C TYR A 79 -27.05 1.77 -41.86
N TRP A 80 -28.09 2.06 -41.08
CA TRP A 80 -28.11 3.23 -40.19
C TRP A 80 -26.94 3.22 -39.23
N ARG A 81 -26.66 2.08 -38.58
CA ARG A 81 -25.55 1.93 -37.63
C ARG A 81 -24.21 2.27 -38.27
N MET A 82 -23.96 1.79 -39.50
CA MET A 82 -22.73 2.02 -40.24
C MET A 82 -22.62 3.44 -40.82
N ALA A 83 -23.71 4.01 -41.32
CA ALA A 83 -23.71 5.30 -42.02
C ALA A 83 -23.81 6.52 -41.07
N SER A 84 -24.39 6.34 -39.88
CA SER A 84 -24.69 7.47 -38.98
C SER A 84 -23.56 7.85 -38.02
N GLY A 85 -22.55 6.99 -37.85
CA GLY A 85 -21.54 7.16 -36.80
C GLY A 85 -22.14 7.06 -35.38
N ALA A 86 -23.37 6.55 -35.23
CA ALA A 86 -24.04 6.36 -33.95
C ALA A 86 -23.18 5.56 -32.97
N ASP A 87 -22.43 4.57 -33.46
CA ASP A 87 -21.54 3.77 -32.62
C ASP A 87 -20.43 4.63 -31.98
N ALA A 88 -19.84 5.60 -32.69
CA ALA A 88 -18.85 6.50 -32.11
C ALA A 88 -19.50 7.55 -31.18
N TYR A 89 -20.70 8.03 -31.54
CA TYR A 89 -21.44 9.04 -30.77
C TYR A 89 -21.97 8.50 -29.43
N PHE A 90 -22.45 7.25 -29.40
CA PHE A 90 -22.90 6.56 -28.20
C PHE A 90 -21.78 5.81 -27.48
N GLY A 91 -20.55 5.80 -28.03
CA GLY A 91 -19.41 5.07 -27.44
C GLY A 91 -19.59 3.54 -27.49
N LEU A 92 -20.29 3.03 -28.51
CA LEU A 92 -20.48 1.62 -28.81
C LEU A 92 -19.35 1.04 -29.68
N THR A 93 -18.44 1.88 -30.21
CA THR A 93 -17.19 1.41 -30.80
C THR A 93 -16.31 0.80 -29.72
N GLY A 94 -15.81 -0.42 -29.96
CA GLY A 94 -14.92 -1.13 -29.03
C GLY A 94 -13.67 -0.33 -28.66
N ASP A 95 -13.03 -0.74 -27.56
CA ASP A 95 -11.84 -0.12 -26.96
C ASP A 95 -10.59 -0.23 -27.86
N SER A 96 -10.60 0.44 -29.02
CA SER A 96 -9.58 0.26 -30.06
C SER A 96 -8.20 0.79 -29.69
N HIS A 97 -8.11 1.78 -28.78
CA HIS A 97 -6.84 2.37 -28.33
C HIS A 97 -6.60 2.23 -26.82
N GLY A 98 -7.62 1.84 -26.05
CA GLY A 98 -7.52 1.67 -24.61
C GLY A 98 -8.90 1.65 -23.93
N SER A 99 -9.01 0.86 -22.87
CA SER A 99 -10.25 0.62 -22.10
C SER A 99 -10.20 1.22 -20.69
N ALA A 100 -9.19 2.03 -20.38
CA ALA A 100 -9.06 2.64 -19.07
C ALA A 100 -10.25 3.57 -18.81
N ARG A 101 -10.79 3.50 -17.58
CA ARG A 101 -11.88 4.33 -17.11
C ARG A 101 -11.79 4.51 -15.62
N PHE A 102 -12.49 5.50 -15.08
CA PHE A 102 -12.65 5.59 -13.63
C PHE A 102 -13.63 4.55 -13.09
N ALA A 103 -13.46 4.22 -11.81
CA ALA A 103 -14.41 3.40 -11.06
C ALA A 103 -15.80 4.07 -11.07
N ASN A 104 -16.81 3.28 -11.43
CA ASN A 104 -18.19 3.75 -11.45
C ASN A 104 -18.81 3.72 -10.04
N ARG A 105 -20.02 4.27 -9.91
CA ARG A 105 -20.73 4.32 -8.62
C ARG A 105 -20.97 2.95 -7.99
N LYS A 106 -21.21 1.90 -8.79
CA LYS A 106 -21.44 0.54 -8.28
C LYS A 106 -20.15 -0.06 -7.74
N GLU A 107 -19.02 0.18 -8.41
CA GLU A 107 -17.69 -0.26 -7.96
C GLU A 107 -17.27 0.45 -6.66
N LEU A 108 -17.41 1.78 -6.60
CA LEU A 108 -17.18 2.54 -5.35
C LEU A 108 -18.08 2.08 -4.21
N LYS A 109 -19.35 1.77 -4.49
CA LYS A 109 -20.29 1.26 -3.48
C LYS A 109 -19.88 -0.11 -2.91
N LYS A 110 -19.12 -0.93 -3.65
CA LYS A 110 -18.57 -2.18 -3.12
C LYS A 110 -17.48 -1.92 -2.08
N LEU A 111 -16.77 -0.81 -2.18
CA LEU A 111 -15.78 -0.40 -1.17
C LEU A 111 -16.42 0.25 0.07
N GLU A 112 -17.71 0.62 0.03
CA GLU A 112 -18.43 1.15 1.21
C GLU A 112 -18.87 0.06 2.20
N ARG A 113 -18.92 -1.20 1.76
CA ARG A 113 -19.37 -2.33 2.56
C ARG A 113 -18.19 -3.32 2.61
N GLY A 114 -17.64 -3.58 3.80
CA GLY A 114 -16.75 -4.72 3.95
C GLY A 114 -17.44 -6.01 3.47
N LYS A 115 -16.67 -7.02 3.05
CA LYS A 115 -17.16 -8.34 2.61
C LYS A 115 -17.77 -9.18 3.74
N GLY A 116 -18.04 -8.60 4.90
CA GLY A 116 -18.59 -9.25 6.08
C GLY A 116 -19.32 -8.24 6.95
N GLN A 117 -20.16 -8.76 7.84
CA GLN A 117 -21.08 -8.02 8.69
C GLN A 117 -20.37 -7.37 9.89
N GLU A 118 -19.28 -6.64 9.64
CA GLU A 118 -18.56 -5.81 10.61
C GLU A 118 -17.72 -4.76 9.85
N ASP A 119 -17.71 -3.52 10.34
CA ASP A 119 -17.02 -2.36 9.77
C ASP A 119 -15.46 -2.42 9.88
N ALA A 120 -14.87 -3.61 9.75
CA ALA A 120 -13.50 -3.94 10.17
C ALA A 120 -12.37 -3.65 9.14
N GLY A 121 -12.69 -3.07 7.98
CA GLY A 121 -11.72 -2.75 6.93
C GLY A 121 -10.96 -1.44 7.17
N LEU A 122 -9.75 -1.32 6.61
CA LEU A 122 -8.92 -0.12 6.64
C LEU A 122 -9.55 1.01 5.86
N LEU A 123 -9.60 2.20 6.44
CA LEU A 123 -10.14 3.40 5.82
C LEU A 123 -9.20 3.91 4.73
N ILE A 124 -9.66 3.90 3.48
CA ILE A 124 -8.89 4.30 2.30
C ILE A 124 -9.43 5.58 1.64
N GLY A 125 -10.52 6.15 2.16
CA GLY A 125 -11.08 7.40 1.69
C GLY A 125 -12.57 7.54 1.95
N ARG A 126 -13.21 8.48 1.25
CA ARG A 126 -14.65 8.69 1.27
C ARG A 126 -15.19 8.74 -0.15
N ASN A 127 -16.35 8.12 -0.37
CA ASN A 127 -17.04 8.16 -1.64
C ASN A 127 -17.54 9.59 -1.89
N PRO A 128 -17.09 10.26 -2.97
CA PRO A 128 -17.47 11.64 -3.24
C PRO A 128 -18.95 11.80 -3.64
N HIS A 129 -19.64 10.71 -3.98
CA HIS A 129 -21.04 10.73 -4.42
C HIS A 129 -22.04 10.49 -3.28
N THR A 130 -21.66 9.69 -2.28
CA THR A 130 -22.55 9.26 -1.19
C THR A 130 -22.13 9.82 0.17
N GLY A 131 -20.90 10.32 0.29
CA GLY A 131 -20.32 10.75 1.57
C GLY A 131 -19.92 9.61 2.50
N ARG A 132 -20.07 8.34 2.10
CA ARG A 132 -19.74 7.19 2.94
C ARG A 132 -18.26 6.85 2.91
N LEU A 133 -17.75 6.28 4.00
CA LEU A 133 -16.38 5.79 4.12
C LEU A 133 -16.12 4.66 3.11
N LEU A 134 -14.92 4.65 2.55
CA LEU A 134 -14.40 3.58 1.72
C LEU A 134 -13.43 2.75 2.55
N ARG A 135 -13.58 1.44 2.50
CA ARG A 135 -12.80 0.47 3.27
C ARG A 135 -12.09 -0.53 2.37
N TYR A 136 -10.90 -0.93 2.79
CA TYR A 136 -10.16 -2.06 2.24
C TYR A 136 -10.07 -3.16 3.30
N ASP A 137 -10.65 -4.32 3.00
CA ASP A 137 -10.67 -5.51 3.85
C ASP A 137 -9.80 -6.65 3.30
N GLY A 138 -9.05 -6.38 2.23
CA GLY A 138 -8.17 -7.38 1.62
C GLY A 138 -6.89 -7.62 2.43
N PRO A 139 -6.23 -8.77 2.22
CA PRO A 139 -5.02 -9.15 2.95
C PRO A 139 -3.74 -8.51 2.40
N ALA A 140 -3.77 -7.93 1.19
CA ALA A 140 -2.57 -7.41 0.54
C ALA A 140 -2.10 -6.10 1.18
N HIS A 141 -0.85 -5.74 0.95
CA HIS A 141 -0.25 -4.54 1.52
C HIS A 141 -0.85 -3.27 0.92
N LEU A 142 -0.61 -2.13 1.55
CA LEU A 142 -1.04 -0.83 1.07
C LEU A 142 0.18 0.07 0.90
N ILE A 143 0.10 1.03 -0.01
CA ILE A 143 1.11 2.08 -0.13
C ILE A 143 0.43 3.42 -0.31
N THR A 144 0.89 4.42 0.43
CA THR A 144 0.43 5.79 0.27
C THR A 144 1.57 6.67 -0.23
N LEU A 145 1.39 7.29 -1.40
CA LEU A 145 2.26 8.33 -1.92
C LEU A 145 1.62 9.68 -1.59
N ALA A 146 2.21 10.42 -0.67
CA ALA A 146 1.68 11.68 -0.18
C ALA A 146 2.83 12.64 0.17
N PRO A 147 3.04 13.72 -0.61
CA PRO A 147 4.12 14.66 -0.32
C PRO A 147 3.88 15.38 1.01
N THR A 148 4.91 16.07 1.48
CA THR A 148 4.87 16.85 2.71
C THR A 148 3.68 17.81 2.71
N ARG A 149 2.93 17.84 3.83
CA ARG A 149 1.69 18.63 4.02
C ARG A 149 0.50 18.22 3.13
N ALA A 150 0.52 17.07 2.46
CA ALA A 150 -0.64 16.57 1.71
C ALA A 150 -1.78 16.01 2.60
N GLY A 151 -1.54 15.92 3.91
CA GLY A 151 -2.52 15.44 4.91
C GLY A 151 -2.49 13.95 5.16
N LYS A 152 -1.34 13.27 5.01
CA LYS A 152 -1.17 11.82 5.31
C LYS A 152 -1.62 11.45 6.73
N GLY A 153 -1.17 12.21 7.73
CA GLY A 153 -1.57 12.06 9.13
C GLY A 153 -3.10 12.23 9.31
N VAL A 154 -3.62 13.33 8.74
CA VAL A 154 -5.02 13.77 8.89
C VAL A 154 -6.02 12.82 8.22
N GLY A 155 -5.69 12.30 7.05
CA GLY A 155 -6.64 11.60 6.17
C GLY A 155 -6.42 10.10 6.03
N THR A 156 -5.29 9.58 6.49
CA THR A 156 -4.97 8.15 6.41
C THR A 156 -4.58 7.59 7.76
N VAL A 157 -3.53 8.14 8.41
CA VAL A 157 -2.94 7.54 9.62
C VAL A 157 -3.89 7.62 10.81
N ILE A 158 -4.22 8.83 11.27
CA ILE A 158 -5.07 9.03 12.44
C ILE A 158 -6.46 8.39 12.28
N PRO A 159 -7.19 8.57 11.17
CA PRO A 159 -8.49 7.91 10.99
C PRO A 159 -8.47 6.39 11.22
N ASN A 160 -7.44 5.70 10.71
CA ASN A 160 -7.30 4.26 10.90
C ASN A 160 -6.93 3.90 12.34
N LEU A 161 -6.09 4.70 13.00
CA LEU A 161 -5.79 4.48 14.42
C LEU A 161 -7.04 4.65 15.29
N LEU A 162 -7.89 5.65 15.01
CA LEU A 162 -9.10 5.91 15.79
C LEU A 162 -10.18 4.84 15.60
N ALA A 163 -10.31 4.27 14.41
CA ALA A 163 -11.50 3.50 14.04
C ALA A 163 -11.29 2.00 13.79
N THR A 164 -10.05 1.52 13.60
CA THR A 164 -9.84 0.13 13.19
C THR A 164 -9.55 -0.80 14.37
N GLU A 165 -10.39 -1.82 14.55
CA GLU A 165 -10.26 -2.85 15.58
C GLU A 165 -9.26 -3.96 15.19
N ARG A 166 -7.98 -3.58 15.06
CA ARG A 166 -6.89 -4.52 14.80
C ARG A 166 -5.62 -4.11 15.52
N SER A 167 -4.69 -5.04 15.70
CA SER A 167 -3.36 -4.70 16.21
C SER A 167 -2.60 -3.83 15.23
N VAL A 168 -1.86 -2.85 15.75
CA VAL A 168 -1.11 -1.88 14.96
C VAL A 168 0.30 -1.70 15.52
N LEU A 169 1.30 -1.65 14.65
CA LEU A 169 2.63 -1.13 14.94
C LEU A 169 2.80 0.15 14.12
N VAL A 170 3.12 1.26 14.79
CA VAL A 170 3.19 2.58 14.18
C VAL A 170 4.58 3.14 14.37
N ILE A 171 5.24 3.55 13.28
CA ILE A 171 6.40 4.43 13.38
C ILE A 171 5.87 5.86 13.43
N ASP A 172 6.11 6.53 14.55
CA ASP A 172 5.57 7.85 14.86
C ASP A 172 6.72 8.81 15.19
N PRO A 173 7.40 9.38 14.18
CA PRO A 173 8.58 10.20 14.43
C PRO A 173 8.32 11.38 15.35
N LYS A 174 7.10 11.93 15.38
CA LYS A 174 6.79 13.13 16.15
C LYS A 174 6.05 12.85 17.47
N GLY A 175 5.67 11.61 17.73
CA GLY A 175 4.79 11.26 18.84
C GLY A 175 3.34 11.78 18.68
N GLU A 176 3.00 12.35 17.52
CA GLU A 176 1.69 12.95 17.24
C GLU A 176 0.62 11.86 17.16
N ASN A 177 0.94 10.71 16.56
CA ASN A 177 0.00 9.60 16.43
C ASN A 177 -0.36 9.00 17.79
N ALA A 178 0.64 8.78 18.65
CA ALA A 178 0.44 8.32 20.01
C ALA A 178 -0.38 9.32 20.83
N ARG A 179 -0.07 10.62 20.74
CA ARG A 179 -0.77 11.68 21.50
C ARG A 179 -2.23 11.84 21.09
N ILE A 180 -2.51 11.85 19.79
CA ILE A 180 -3.86 12.09 19.25
C ILE A 180 -4.75 10.85 19.40
N ALA A 181 -4.22 9.67 19.06
CA ALA A 181 -5.02 8.44 18.96
C ALA A 181 -4.78 7.45 20.10
N GLY A 182 -3.76 7.60 20.93
CA GLY A 182 -3.38 6.63 21.95
C GLY A 182 -4.50 6.31 22.95
N GLU A 183 -5.32 7.30 23.30
CA GLU A 183 -6.49 7.07 24.18
C GLU A 183 -7.63 6.34 23.47
N ALA A 184 -7.89 6.66 22.20
CA ALA A 184 -8.82 5.89 21.38
C ALA A 184 -8.39 4.42 21.30
N ARG A 185 -7.08 4.19 21.08
CA ARG A 185 -6.49 2.86 21.03
C ARG A 185 -6.63 2.11 22.35
N ARG A 186 -6.49 2.78 23.51
CA ARG A 186 -6.69 2.18 24.84
C ARG A 186 -8.11 1.67 25.07
N ARG A 187 -9.11 2.29 24.43
CA ARG A 187 -10.51 1.82 24.47
C ARG A 187 -10.72 0.55 23.63
N ILE A 188 -9.89 0.33 22.62
CA ILE A 188 -9.96 -0.82 21.71
C ILE A 188 -9.11 -1.99 22.22
N GLY A 189 -7.95 -1.71 22.82
CA GLY A 189 -7.04 -2.74 23.31
C GLY A 189 -5.81 -2.17 24.01
N THR A 190 -4.78 -3.00 24.18
CA THR A 190 -3.56 -2.61 24.91
C THR A 190 -2.72 -1.62 24.09
N VAL A 191 -2.08 -0.66 24.76
CA VAL A 191 -1.21 0.33 24.11
C VAL A 191 0.15 0.36 24.77
N HIS A 192 1.20 0.19 23.98
CA HIS A 192 2.59 0.39 24.37
C HIS A 192 3.18 1.53 23.55
N VAL A 193 3.82 2.48 24.21
CA VAL A 193 4.51 3.61 23.55
C VAL A 193 5.98 3.48 23.92
N LEU A 194 6.84 3.22 22.94
CA LEU A 194 8.29 3.22 23.15
C LEU A 194 8.80 4.58 22.71
N ASP A 195 9.14 5.41 23.69
CA ASP A 195 9.47 6.81 23.51
C ASP A 195 10.65 7.18 24.43
N PRO A 196 11.88 6.78 24.06
CA PRO A 196 13.07 6.99 24.90
C PRO A 196 13.34 8.48 25.19
N PHE A 197 12.81 9.38 24.37
CA PHE A 197 12.99 10.83 24.49
C PHE A 197 11.76 11.56 25.04
N GLU A 198 10.70 10.82 25.41
CA GLU A 198 9.51 11.32 26.12
C GLU A 198 8.80 12.48 25.40
N VAL A 199 8.76 12.49 24.07
CA VAL A 199 8.15 13.57 23.26
C VAL A 199 6.65 13.41 23.03
N SER A 200 6.13 12.19 23.15
CA SER A 200 4.70 11.89 22.95
C SER A 200 3.84 12.43 24.10
N GLY A 201 4.41 12.55 25.29
CA GLY A 201 3.70 12.84 26.54
C GLY A 201 3.13 11.59 27.23
N HIS A 202 3.37 10.40 26.69
CA HIS A 202 3.01 9.13 27.32
C HIS A 202 4.21 8.51 28.06
N PRO A 203 3.99 7.73 29.13
CA PRO A 203 5.05 6.92 29.72
C PRO A 203 5.65 5.96 28.69
N SER A 204 6.98 5.91 28.62
CA SER A 204 7.66 4.96 27.74
C SER A 204 7.62 3.55 28.33
N ALA A 205 7.14 2.60 27.55
CA ALA A 205 7.36 1.17 27.74
C ALA A 205 8.80 0.80 27.36
N ALA A 206 9.21 -0.43 27.71
CA ALA A 206 10.46 -1.04 27.34
C ALA A 206 10.26 -2.36 26.57
N TYR A 207 11.21 -2.67 25.70
CA TYR A 207 11.30 -3.95 25.00
C TYR A 207 12.76 -4.39 24.90
N ASN A 208 13.11 -5.51 25.54
CA ASN A 208 14.43 -6.08 25.47
C ASN A 208 14.49 -7.21 24.42
N PRO A 209 15.21 -7.02 23.30
CA PRO A 209 15.30 -8.03 22.26
C PRO A 209 16.04 -9.30 22.69
N LEU A 210 16.74 -9.30 23.83
CA LEU A 210 17.40 -10.50 24.35
C LEU A 210 16.44 -11.39 25.15
N ASP A 211 15.30 -10.88 25.65
CA ASP A 211 14.35 -11.66 26.46
C ASP A 211 13.69 -12.82 25.68
N ARG A 212 13.68 -12.74 24.35
CA ARG A 212 13.18 -13.82 23.50
C ARG A 212 14.20 -14.93 23.23
N LEU A 213 15.47 -14.70 23.57
CA LEU A 213 16.53 -15.67 23.35
C LEU A 213 16.54 -16.67 24.50
N THR A 214 16.42 -17.94 24.15
CA THR A 214 16.41 -19.04 25.12
C THR A 214 17.81 -19.69 25.14
N PRO A 215 18.55 -19.64 26.26
CA PRO A 215 19.94 -20.13 26.34
C PRO A 215 20.13 -21.59 25.87
N ASP A 216 19.16 -22.44 26.18
CA ASP A 216 19.15 -23.88 25.91
C ASP A 216 18.50 -24.25 24.56
N SER A 217 18.12 -23.25 23.75
CA SER A 217 17.55 -23.48 22.43
C SER A 217 18.61 -23.86 21.40
N LEU A 218 18.30 -24.85 20.55
CA LEU A 218 19.10 -25.16 19.36
C LEU A 218 19.13 -23.98 18.38
N ASP A 219 18.10 -23.13 18.38
CA ASP A 219 17.96 -21.99 17.48
C ASP A 219 18.65 -20.72 18.00
N LEU A 220 19.36 -20.77 19.14
CA LEU A 220 19.97 -19.60 19.76
C LEU A 220 20.97 -18.90 18.81
N GLY A 221 21.72 -19.68 18.03
CA GLY A 221 22.67 -19.18 17.05
C GLY A 221 21.99 -18.39 15.93
N GLU A 222 20.95 -18.97 15.32
CA GLU A 222 20.14 -18.34 14.27
C GLU A 222 19.42 -17.09 14.78
N ASP A 223 18.96 -17.14 16.02
CA ASP A 223 18.24 -16.04 16.67
C ASP A 223 19.15 -14.86 17.00
N ALA A 224 20.37 -15.13 17.48
CA ALA A 224 21.41 -14.13 17.68
C ALA A 224 21.89 -13.55 16.35
N ALA A 225 22.09 -14.39 15.32
CA ALA A 225 22.45 -13.92 13.98
C ALA A 225 21.39 -12.97 13.42
N SER A 226 20.11 -13.31 13.58
CA SER A 226 18.97 -12.49 13.17
C SER A 226 18.92 -11.11 13.86
N LEU A 227 19.41 -11.00 15.11
CA LEU A 227 19.58 -9.73 15.81
C LEU A 227 20.74 -8.92 15.24
N THR A 228 21.88 -9.57 15.00
CA THR A 228 23.06 -8.89 14.45
C THR A 228 22.80 -8.31 13.07
N GLU A 229 22.02 -9.00 12.24
CA GLU A 229 21.58 -8.52 10.93
C GLU A 229 20.71 -7.26 11.03
N ALA A 230 19.91 -7.14 12.10
CA ALA A 230 19.10 -5.94 12.34
C ALA A 230 19.94 -4.76 12.88
N LEU A 231 21.02 -5.05 13.63
CA LEU A 231 21.90 -4.07 14.25
C LEU A 231 22.95 -3.49 13.29
N VAL A 232 23.56 -4.36 12.47
CA VAL A 232 24.65 -4.01 11.56
C VAL A 232 24.07 -3.66 10.19
N MET A 233 24.30 -2.43 9.75
CA MET A 233 23.80 -1.94 8.46
C MET A 233 24.84 -2.15 7.37
N ASP A 234 24.43 -2.78 6.28
CA ASP A 234 25.18 -2.85 5.02
C ASP A 234 24.68 -1.79 4.03
N PRO A 235 25.44 -0.70 3.77
CA PRO A 235 25.05 0.28 2.77
C PRO A 235 25.11 -0.35 1.36
N PRO A 236 24.13 -0.07 0.47
CA PRO A 236 24.17 -0.57 -0.89
C PRO A 236 25.43 -0.13 -1.63
N GLY A 237 26.09 -1.07 -2.33
CA GLY A 237 27.21 -0.79 -3.22
C GLY A 237 28.59 -0.67 -2.56
N GLN A 238 28.73 -0.90 -1.25
CA GLN A 238 30.01 -0.80 -0.53
C GLN A 238 30.60 -2.17 -0.15
N VAL A 239 31.26 -2.82 -1.12
CA VAL A 239 31.81 -4.19 -0.95
C VAL A 239 32.83 -4.29 0.18
N THR A 240 33.70 -3.29 0.36
CA THR A 240 34.71 -3.30 1.44
C THR A 240 34.06 -3.19 2.82
N GLU A 241 33.05 -2.33 2.99
CA GLU A 241 32.32 -2.24 4.26
C GLU A 241 31.59 -3.55 4.59
N ALA A 242 31.08 -4.27 3.57
CA ALA A 242 30.39 -5.55 3.77
C ALA A 242 31.27 -6.61 4.46
N HIS A 243 32.55 -6.74 4.09
CA HIS A 243 33.44 -7.69 4.78
C HIS A 243 33.61 -7.36 6.27
N TRP A 244 33.83 -6.09 6.60
CA TRP A 244 33.96 -5.64 7.99
C TRP A 244 32.66 -5.79 8.77
N ASN A 245 31.52 -5.62 8.11
CA ASN A 245 30.20 -5.79 8.71
C ASN A 245 29.92 -7.26 9.04
N GLU A 246 30.30 -8.20 8.16
CA GLU A 246 30.18 -9.64 8.43
C GLU A 246 31.03 -10.09 9.63
N GLU A 247 32.26 -9.60 9.75
CA GLU A 247 33.09 -9.88 10.93
C GLU A 247 32.53 -9.22 12.20
N ALA A 248 31.96 -8.02 12.09
CA ALA A 248 31.30 -7.35 13.20
C ALA A 248 30.04 -8.12 13.67
N LYS A 249 29.22 -8.63 12.75
CA LYS A 249 28.07 -9.49 13.05
C LYS A 249 28.51 -10.75 13.79
N ALA A 250 29.61 -11.38 13.35
CA ALA A 250 30.12 -12.61 13.97
C ALA A 250 30.51 -12.41 15.45
N ILE A 251 31.30 -11.37 15.77
CA ILE A 251 31.68 -11.12 17.17
C ILE A 251 30.49 -10.64 18.01
N LEU A 252 29.61 -9.79 17.45
CA LEU A 252 28.38 -9.37 18.13
C LEU A 252 27.48 -10.55 18.46
N GLY A 253 27.33 -11.50 17.55
CA GLY A 253 26.55 -12.71 17.77
C GLY A 253 27.12 -13.54 18.92
N GLY A 254 28.45 -13.72 18.94
CA GLY A 254 29.16 -14.38 20.04
C GLY A 254 28.91 -13.70 21.40
N LEU A 255 29.01 -12.38 21.44
CA LEU A 255 28.79 -11.59 22.68
C LEU A 255 27.33 -11.60 23.13
N ILE A 256 26.37 -11.57 22.20
CA ILE A 256 24.94 -11.69 22.51
C ILE A 256 24.65 -13.05 23.13
N MET A 257 25.12 -14.14 22.50
CA MET A 257 24.95 -15.49 23.04
C MET A 257 25.62 -15.63 24.41
N PHE A 258 26.84 -15.11 24.56
CA PHE A 258 27.55 -15.11 25.85
C PHE A 258 26.76 -14.38 26.94
N CYS A 259 26.25 -13.18 26.64
CA CYS A 259 25.41 -12.40 27.56
C CYS A 259 24.17 -13.20 27.98
N VAL A 260 23.47 -13.82 27.03
CA VAL A 260 22.24 -14.59 27.28
C VAL A 260 22.50 -15.84 28.13
N CYS A 261 23.61 -16.54 27.91
CA CYS A 261 23.95 -17.76 28.63
C CYS A 261 24.53 -17.49 30.02
N HIS A 262 25.39 -16.48 30.17
CA HIS A 262 26.25 -16.32 31.35
C HIS A 262 25.91 -15.14 32.26
N GLU A 263 25.19 -14.11 31.79
CA GLU A 263 24.79 -13.01 32.68
C GLU A 263 23.51 -13.35 33.45
N ASP A 264 23.34 -12.69 34.59
CA ASP A 264 22.08 -12.67 35.32
C ASP A 264 20.97 -11.97 34.53
N ARG A 265 19.71 -12.34 34.77
CA ARG A 265 18.57 -11.87 33.97
C ARG A 265 18.46 -10.34 33.87
N ASP A 266 18.79 -9.62 34.93
CA ASP A 266 18.77 -8.16 35.00
C ASP A 266 19.87 -7.50 34.15
N ARG A 267 20.94 -8.24 33.84
CA ARG A 267 22.03 -7.81 32.96
C ARG A 267 21.95 -8.35 31.55
N ARG A 268 20.98 -9.19 31.20
CA ARG A 268 20.78 -9.72 29.84
C ARG A 268 20.20 -8.68 28.88
N SER A 269 20.95 -7.64 28.55
CA SER A 269 20.51 -6.59 27.63
C SER A 269 21.57 -6.23 26.59
N LEU A 270 21.15 -5.56 25.52
CA LEU A 270 22.08 -5.01 24.53
C LEU A 270 23.02 -3.94 25.13
N ALA A 271 22.64 -3.31 26.24
CA ALA A 271 23.54 -2.39 26.94
C ALA A 271 24.76 -3.12 27.51
N THR A 272 24.57 -4.31 28.07
CA THR A 272 25.69 -5.16 28.55
C THR A 272 26.57 -5.64 27.41
N VAL A 273 25.98 -6.02 26.27
CA VAL A 273 26.74 -6.35 25.06
C VAL A 273 27.58 -5.15 24.59
N ARG A 274 27.03 -3.93 24.69
CA ARG A 274 27.76 -2.70 24.39
C ARG A 274 28.92 -2.46 25.37
N GLU A 275 28.72 -2.72 26.66
CA GLU A 275 29.78 -2.64 27.66
C GLU A 275 30.95 -3.55 27.28
N TYR A 276 30.69 -4.82 26.91
CA TYR A 276 31.73 -5.75 26.46
C TYR A 276 32.57 -5.21 25.30
N LEU A 277 31.93 -4.65 24.28
CA LEU A 277 32.60 -4.10 23.10
C LEU A 277 33.49 -2.90 23.43
N THR A 278 33.24 -2.22 24.54
CA THR A 278 33.95 -0.99 24.95
C THR A 278 34.93 -1.23 26.09
N LEU A 279 35.15 -2.49 26.48
CA LEU A 279 36.15 -2.85 27.46
C LEU A 279 37.57 -2.44 27.02
N PRO A 280 38.45 -2.06 27.96
CA PRO A 280 39.88 -1.92 27.69
C PRO A 280 40.46 -3.21 27.09
N PRO A 281 41.48 -3.14 26.23
CA PRO A 281 42.01 -4.30 25.50
C PRO A 281 42.30 -5.53 26.37
N GLU A 282 42.93 -5.34 27.54
CA GLU A 282 43.23 -6.45 28.47
C GLU A 282 41.98 -7.13 29.02
N LYS A 283 40.94 -6.34 29.33
CA LYS A 283 39.66 -6.88 29.82
C LYS A 283 38.86 -7.54 28.70
N LEU A 284 38.90 -6.99 27.50
CA LEU A 284 38.29 -7.61 26.33
C LEU A 284 38.96 -8.96 26.03
N ARG A 285 40.29 -9.03 26.11
CA ARG A 285 41.02 -10.28 25.93
C ARG A 285 40.61 -11.33 26.96
N ALA A 286 40.56 -10.96 28.24
CA ALA A 286 40.11 -11.86 29.30
C ALA A 286 38.66 -12.34 29.08
N LEU A 287 37.77 -11.46 28.62
CA LEU A 287 36.40 -11.85 28.25
C LEU A 287 36.38 -12.85 27.09
N LEU A 288 37.19 -12.64 26.06
CA LEU A 288 37.29 -13.56 24.92
C LEU A 288 37.85 -14.92 25.35
N GLU A 289 38.79 -14.96 26.28
CA GLU A 289 39.31 -16.20 26.87
C GLU A 289 38.19 -16.95 27.63
N LEU A 290 37.38 -16.25 28.43
CA LEU A 290 36.19 -16.84 29.07
C LEU A 290 35.18 -17.38 28.03
N MET A 291 35.00 -16.67 26.91
CA MET A 291 34.15 -17.13 25.82
C MET A 291 34.71 -18.40 25.15
N GLN A 292 36.03 -18.57 25.03
CA GLN A 292 36.65 -19.77 24.46
C GLN A 292 36.37 -21.03 25.30
N ASP A 293 36.23 -20.87 26.61
CA ASP A 293 35.96 -21.98 27.54
C ASP A 293 34.47 -22.35 27.64
N SER A 294 33.57 -21.58 27.00
CA SER A 294 32.13 -21.81 27.01
C SER A 294 31.70 -22.91 26.02
N ASP A 295 31.06 -23.96 26.52
CA ASP A 295 30.42 -25.03 25.73
C ASP A 295 28.96 -24.73 25.34
N GLU A 296 28.35 -23.72 25.97
CA GLU A 296 27.01 -23.19 25.67
C GLU A 296 26.82 -22.83 24.18
N ALA A 297 25.55 -22.81 23.75
CA ALA A 297 25.16 -22.61 22.35
C ALA A 297 25.87 -23.58 21.38
N GLY A 298 26.15 -24.81 21.82
CA GLY A 298 26.87 -25.82 21.03
C GLY A 298 28.28 -25.36 20.62
N GLY A 299 28.98 -24.64 21.49
CA GLY A 299 30.32 -24.09 21.25
C GLY A 299 30.37 -22.97 20.20
N LEU A 300 29.22 -22.36 19.84
CA LEU A 300 29.20 -21.20 18.95
C LEU A 300 29.88 -19.98 19.58
N ILE A 301 29.72 -19.79 20.90
CA ILE A 301 30.37 -18.72 21.67
C ILE A 301 31.90 -18.83 21.55
N ALA A 302 32.45 -20.01 21.85
CA ALA A 302 33.89 -20.27 21.74
C ALA A 302 34.41 -20.08 20.32
N ARG A 303 33.66 -20.52 19.29
CA ARG A 303 34.04 -20.31 17.89
C ARG A 303 34.08 -18.83 17.49
N ALA A 304 33.15 -18.02 17.98
CA ALA A 304 33.16 -16.58 17.73
C ALA A 304 34.40 -15.91 18.35
N ALA A 305 34.75 -16.27 19.59
CA ALA A 305 35.96 -15.77 20.25
C ALA A 305 37.24 -16.22 19.54
N ASN A 306 37.34 -17.50 19.19
CA ASN A 306 38.47 -18.06 18.42
C ASN A 306 38.66 -17.34 17.08
N ARG A 307 37.57 -17.07 16.35
CA ARG A 307 37.61 -16.33 15.08
C ARG A 307 38.16 -14.92 15.26
N PHE A 308 37.82 -14.24 16.36
CA PHE A 308 38.30 -12.89 16.63
C PHE A 308 39.77 -12.88 17.09
N LEU A 309 40.14 -13.75 18.04
CA LEU A 309 41.52 -13.86 18.56
C LEU A 309 42.52 -14.36 17.52
N GLY A 310 42.08 -15.11 16.51
CA GLY A 310 42.91 -15.55 15.40
C GLY A 310 43.30 -14.45 14.40
N LYS A 311 42.74 -13.24 14.53
CA LYS A 311 43.02 -12.11 13.63
C LYS A 311 44.31 -11.39 14.01
N ALA A 312 44.95 -10.79 13.02
CA ALA A 312 46.05 -9.85 13.28
C ALA A 312 45.52 -8.60 14.00
N ASP A 313 46.32 -7.99 14.88
CA ASP A 313 45.91 -6.86 15.74
C ASP A 313 45.21 -5.72 14.99
N ARG A 314 45.69 -5.37 13.80
CA ARG A 314 45.09 -4.31 12.96
C ARG A 314 43.71 -4.69 12.42
N GLU A 315 43.53 -5.95 12.05
CA GLU A 315 42.25 -6.46 11.56
C GLU A 315 41.26 -6.56 12.72
N ALA A 316 41.67 -7.12 13.87
CA ALA A 316 40.87 -7.17 15.09
C ALA A 316 40.40 -5.79 15.55
N ALA A 317 41.30 -4.79 15.55
CA ALA A 317 40.95 -3.41 15.87
C ALA A 317 39.94 -2.80 14.88
N SER A 318 40.07 -3.11 13.58
CA SER A 318 39.14 -2.66 12.55
C SER A 318 37.74 -3.28 12.73
N VAL A 319 37.68 -4.58 13.00
CA VAL A 319 36.42 -5.30 13.28
C VAL A 319 35.75 -4.72 14.53
N LEU A 320 36.50 -4.52 15.62
CA LEU A 320 35.98 -3.96 16.86
C LEU A 320 35.46 -2.53 16.67
N SER A 321 36.24 -1.67 15.99
CA SER A 321 35.83 -0.30 15.66
C SER A 321 34.54 -0.29 14.84
N ASN A 322 34.35 -1.25 13.93
CA ASN A 322 33.14 -1.33 13.12
C ASN A 322 31.93 -1.82 13.93
N ALA A 323 32.10 -2.86 14.76
CA ALA A 323 31.06 -3.31 15.69
C ALA A 323 30.64 -2.19 16.65
N GLN A 324 31.62 -1.42 17.14
CA GLN A 324 31.37 -0.27 18.01
C GLN A 324 30.59 0.84 17.28
N ARG A 325 30.89 1.12 16.01
CA ARG A 325 30.18 2.13 15.19
C ARG A 325 28.70 1.78 15.05
N HIS A 326 28.37 0.52 14.77
CA HIS A 326 26.97 0.10 14.61
C HIS A 326 26.19 0.03 15.92
N THR A 327 26.88 -0.13 17.06
CA THR A 327 26.25 -0.22 18.39
C THR A 327 26.31 1.06 19.21
N HIS A 328 26.93 2.14 18.72
CA HIS A 328 27.10 3.41 19.45
C HIS A 328 25.79 4.04 19.95
N PHE A 329 24.66 3.79 19.26
CA PHE A 329 23.36 4.31 19.69
C PHE A 329 22.92 3.79 21.08
N LEU A 330 23.51 2.67 21.54
CA LEU A 330 23.30 2.08 22.86
C LEU A 330 24.02 2.84 23.99
N ASP A 331 24.96 3.74 23.67
CA ASP A 331 25.63 4.60 24.68
C ASP A 331 24.67 5.61 25.31
N SER A 332 23.48 5.82 24.71
CA SER A 332 22.44 6.66 25.28
C SER A 332 21.75 5.94 26.45
N PRO A 333 21.80 6.49 27.69
CA PRO A 333 21.10 5.89 28.84
C PRO A 333 19.59 5.79 28.61
N ARG A 334 19.01 6.70 27.82
CA ARG A 334 17.59 6.69 27.44
C ARG A 334 17.22 5.49 26.57
N ILE A 335 18.07 5.16 25.60
CA ILE A 335 17.89 3.98 24.75
C ILE A 335 18.12 2.72 25.55
N ALA A 336 19.22 2.66 26.33
CA ALA A 336 19.52 1.51 27.18
C ALA A 336 18.36 1.19 28.14
N LYS A 337 17.77 2.21 28.79
CA LYS A 337 16.59 2.06 29.65
C LYS A 337 15.39 1.48 28.89
N CYS A 338 15.13 1.94 27.67
CA CYS A 338 14.05 1.45 26.82
C CYS A 338 14.26 0.01 26.31
N LEU A 339 15.49 -0.51 26.38
CA LEU A 339 15.88 -1.87 25.98
C LEU A 339 16.23 -2.78 27.16
N ALA A 340 16.01 -2.33 28.41
CA ALA A 340 16.50 -3.02 29.60
C ALA A 340 15.64 -4.23 30.01
N HIS A 341 14.35 -4.21 29.69
CA HIS A 341 13.39 -5.28 29.97
C HIS A 341 12.24 -5.23 28.95
N SER A 342 11.37 -6.23 28.93
CA SER A 342 10.19 -6.27 28.07
C SER A 342 8.89 -6.13 28.86
N ASP A 343 8.09 -5.11 28.54
CA ASP A 343 6.72 -4.95 29.05
C ASP A 343 5.68 -5.76 28.25
N PHE A 344 6.06 -6.22 27.05
CA PHE A 344 5.22 -6.95 26.11
C PHE A 344 6.07 -7.78 25.15
N ALA A 345 5.42 -8.69 24.40
CA ALA A 345 6.04 -9.41 23.29
C ALA A 345 5.39 -9.01 21.96
N PHE A 346 6.14 -8.96 20.85
CA PHE A 346 5.51 -8.62 19.56
C PHE A 346 4.54 -9.70 19.06
N SER A 347 4.70 -10.95 19.50
CA SER A 347 3.70 -12.00 19.24
C SER A 347 2.31 -11.66 19.81
N ASP A 348 2.21 -10.82 20.83
CA ASP A 348 0.93 -10.39 21.40
C ASP A 348 0.02 -9.70 20.37
N LEU A 349 0.61 -9.02 19.38
CA LEU A 349 -0.15 -8.35 18.31
C LEU A 349 -1.01 -9.35 17.51
N ARG A 350 -0.69 -10.65 17.55
CA ARG A 350 -1.47 -11.71 16.87
C ARG A 350 -2.58 -12.31 17.71
N HIS A 351 -2.57 -12.10 19.02
CA HIS A 351 -3.49 -12.78 19.96
C HIS A 351 -4.40 -11.82 20.71
N ARG A 352 -4.02 -10.55 20.83
CA ARG A 352 -4.81 -9.50 21.49
C ARG A 352 -4.64 -8.19 20.75
N ILE A 353 -5.71 -7.39 20.65
CA ILE A 353 -5.64 -6.10 19.96
C ILE A 353 -4.65 -5.22 20.72
N THR A 354 -3.49 -4.98 20.11
CA THR A 354 -2.37 -4.28 20.72
C THR A 354 -1.85 -3.22 19.78
N SER A 355 -1.56 -2.04 20.32
CA SER A 355 -1.05 -0.90 19.57
C SER A 355 0.34 -0.55 20.10
N VAL A 356 1.35 -0.67 19.25
CA VAL A 356 2.73 -0.33 19.59
C VAL A 356 3.14 0.91 18.81
N PHE A 357 3.43 2.00 19.51
CA PHE A 357 3.96 3.23 18.93
C PHE A 357 5.47 3.29 19.14
N LEU A 358 6.22 3.40 18.05
CA LEU A 358 7.67 3.58 18.06
C LEU A 358 7.98 5.05 17.78
N VAL A 359 8.35 5.79 18.83
CA VAL A 359 8.50 7.23 18.78
C VAL A 359 9.99 7.59 18.71
N LEU A 360 10.42 8.17 17.59
CA LEU A 360 11.78 8.68 17.42
C LEU A 360 11.76 10.06 16.72
N PRO A 361 12.00 11.16 17.45
CA PRO A 361 12.06 12.52 16.93
C PRO A 361 12.93 12.66 15.67
N PRO A 362 12.53 13.46 14.66
CA PRO A 362 13.33 13.66 13.44
C PRO A 362 14.76 14.15 13.72
N ASN A 363 14.95 15.02 14.72
CA ASN A 363 16.27 15.51 15.15
C ASN A 363 17.15 14.45 15.84
N ARG A 364 16.60 13.25 16.09
CA ARG A 364 17.29 12.09 16.66
C ARG A 364 17.39 10.93 15.66
N MET A 365 16.77 11.06 14.49
CA MET A 365 16.63 9.96 13.52
C MET A 365 17.99 9.46 13.03
N ASP A 366 18.90 10.36 12.64
CA ASP A 366 20.21 9.99 12.11
C ASP A 366 21.05 9.19 13.13
N ALA A 367 20.97 9.57 14.41
CA ALA A 367 21.75 8.95 15.47
C ALA A 367 21.16 7.62 15.96
N TYR A 368 19.83 7.45 15.89
CA TYR A 368 19.12 6.35 16.56
C TYR A 368 18.19 5.54 15.64
N SER A 369 18.20 5.76 14.32
CA SER A 369 17.41 4.97 13.37
C SER A 369 17.66 3.45 13.48
N ARG A 370 18.85 3.03 13.91
CA ARG A 370 19.19 1.63 14.21
C ARG A 370 18.31 1.02 15.29
N TRP A 371 17.90 1.78 16.29
CA TRP A 371 16.95 1.33 17.32
C TRP A 371 15.56 1.04 16.70
N LEU A 372 15.05 1.91 15.83
CA LEU A 372 13.80 1.65 15.10
C LEU A 372 13.90 0.41 14.23
N ARG A 373 14.99 0.29 13.46
CA ARG A 373 15.25 -0.86 12.57
C ARG A 373 15.27 -2.17 13.34
N LEU A 374 15.96 -2.19 14.49
CA LEU A 374 15.98 -3.32 15.40
C LEU A 374 14.56 -3.72 15.79
N LEU A 375 13.78 -2.81 16.38
CA LEU A 375 12.42 -3.10 16.86
C LEU A 375 11.48 -3.57 15.74
N VAL A 376 11.51 -2.93 14.57
CA VAL A 376 10.70 -3.35 13.41
C VAL A 376 11.10 -4.76 12.95
N SER A 377 12.40 -5.06 12.91
CA SER A 377 12.89 -6.37 12.50
C SER A 377 12.48 -7.46 13.49
N GLN A 378 12.54 -7.16 14.80
CA GLN A 378 12.07 -8.05 15.85
C GLN A 378 10.57 -8.30 15.75
N ALA A 379 9.78 -7.25 15.53
CA ALA A 379 8.34 -7.38 15.37
C ALA A 379 7.97 -8.25 14.15
N LEU A 380 8.65 -8.07 13.01
CA LEU A 380 8.44 -8.90 11.82
C LEU A 380 8.78 -10.36 12.07
N GLN A 381 9.93 -10.63 12.71
CA GLN A 381 10.39 -11.99 13.01
C GLN A 381 9.44 -12.72 13.99
N ASP A 382 9.04 -12.06 15.08
CA ASP A 382 8.14 -12.65 16.06
C ASP A 382 6.77 -12.97 15.46
N ILE A 383 6.24 -12.09 14.61
CA ILE A 383 4.97 -12.33 13.92
C ILE A 383 5.08 -13.49 12.92
N ALA A 384 6.21 -13.60 12.19
CA ALA A 384 6.47 -14.70 11.26
C ALA A 384 6.48 -16.04 11.99
N ARG A 385 7.31 -16.13 13.04
CA ARG A 385 7.49 -17.35 13.84
C ARG A 385 6.20 -17.77 14.51
N ASP A 386 5.43 -16.81 15.05
CA ASP A 386 4.14 -17.16 15.63
C ASP A 386 3.20 -17.72 14.57
N ALA A 387 3.17 -17.20 13.35
CA ALA A 387 2.31 -17.72 12.28
C ALA A 387 2.64 -19.17 11.89
N GLU A 388 3.91 -19.57 11.91
CA GLU A 388 4.37 -20.93 11.58
C GLU A 388 4.05 -21.97 12.65
N ARG A 389 3.76 -21.54 13.89
CA ARG A 389 3.43 -22.48 14.97
C ARG A 389 2.10 -23.20 14.71
N PRO A 390 2.00 -24.52 14.98
CA PRO A 390 0.74 -25.25 14.87
C PRO A 390 -0.33 -24.68 15.80
N GLN A 391 -1.55 -24.49 15.31
CA GLN A 391 -2.68 -24.01 16.14
C GLN A 391 -3.03 -24.98 17.28
N SER A 392 -2.74 -26.28 17.13
CA SER A 392 -2.96 -27.28 18.20
C SER A 392 -1.95 -27.19 19.33
N ALA A 393 -0.82 -26.50 19.15
CA ALA A 393 0.21 -26.33 20.17
C ALA A 393 -0.04 -25.10 21.07
N SER A 394 -1.16 -24.37 20.88
CA SER A 394 -1.53 -23.21 21.69
C SER A 394 -2.26 -23.60 22.99
N GLU A 395 -1.80 -24.64 23.69
CA GLU A 395 -2.29 -24.95 25.03
C GLU A 395 -1.89 -23.80 25.97
N GLY A 396 -2.83 -22.87 26.21
CA GLY A 396 -2.66 -21.72 27.11
C GLY A 396 -2.50 -20.33 26.45
N ARG A 397 -2.49 -20.22 25.11
CA ARG A 397 -2.53 -18.91 24.41
C ARG A 397 -3.91 -18.67 23.79
N SER A 398 -4.35 -17.40 23.79
CA SER A 398 -5.60 -16.98 23.15
C SER A 398 -5.57 -17.26 21.63
N GLU A 399 -6.73 -17.55 21.05
CA GLU A 399 -6.86 -17.76 19.60
C GLU A 399 -6.27 -16.59 18.80
N ARG A 400 -5.69 -16.89 17.63
CA ARG A 400 -5.13 -15.85 16.77
C ARG A 400 -6.25 -14.94 16.26
N LEU A 401 -6.01 -13.63 16.28
CA LEU A 401 -6.90 -12.65 15.68
C LEU A 401 -7.06 -12.94 14.18
N THR A 402 -8.30 -12.80 13.70
CA THR A 402 -8.62 -12.96 12.27
C THR A 402 -8.07 -11.80 11.43
N ALA A 403 -8.05 -10.59 11.99
CA ALA A 403 -7.51 -9.41 11.32
C ALA A 403 -5.97 -9.43 11.34
N PRO A 404 -5.31 -9.12 10.21
CA PRO A 404 -3.85 -9.04 10.16
C PRO A 404 -3.32 -7.86 10.98
N THR A 405 -2.15 -8.04 11.58
CA THR A 405 -1.43 -6.96 12.26
C THR A 405 -0.99 -5.92 11.24
N LEU A 406 -1.39 -4.66 11.45
CA LEU A 406 -1.06 -3.55 10.56
C LEU A 406 0.26 -2.88 10.98
N PHE A 407 1.20 -2.76 10.05
CA PHE A 407 2.42 -2.00 10.23
C PHE A 407 2.27 -0.68 9.47
N LEU A 408 1.93 0.38 10.20
CA LEU A 408 1.69 1.71 9.66
C LEU A 408 2.98 2.54 9.75
N LEU A 409 3.67 2.69 8.62
CA LEU A 409 5.01 3.28 8.57
C LEU A 409 4.90 4.70 8.01
N ASP A 410 4.46 5.65 8.84
CA ASP A 410 4.15 7.04 8.44
C ASP A 410 5.35 7.77 7.81
N GLU A 411 6.55 7.51 8.34
CA GLU A 411 7.81 7.99 7.75
C GLU A 411 8.70 6.81 7.37
N PHE A 412 8.24 6.04 6.37
CA PHE A 412 8.89 4.80 5.97
C PHE A 412 10.37 4.98 5.61
N ALA A 413 10.71 6.10 4.97
CA ALA A 413 12.08 6.36 4.54
C ALA A 413 13.08 6.56 5.69
N ALA A 414 12.60 6.94 6.87
CA ALA A 414 13.44 7.07 8.05
C ALA A 414 14.07 5.75 8.50
N LEU A 415 13.52 4.61 8.08
CA LEU A 415 14.11 3.30 8.33
C LEU A 415 15.37 3.04 7.50
N GLY A 416 15.57 3.74 6.38
CA GLY A 416 16.51 3.31 5.35
C GLY A 416 16.12 1.96 4.71
N ARG A 417 17.01 1.38 3.90
CA ARG A 417 16.79 0.03 3.34
C ARG A 417 16.78 -1.02 4.44
N LEU A 418 15.64 -1.66 4.68
CA LEU A 418 15.52 -2.76 5.62
C LEU A 418 15.11 -4.05 4.90
N GLU A 419 16.02 -5.03 4.85
CA GLU A 419 15.80 -6.28 4.11
C GLU A 419 14.68 -7.13 4.71
N ALA A 420 14.47 -7.04 6.04
CA ALA A 420 13.34 -7.69 6.69
C ALA A 420 11.99 -7.17 6.15
N VAL A 421 11.86 -5.86 5.93
CA VAL A 421 10.64 -5.27 5.34
C VAL A 421 10.50 -5.66 3.87
N GLU A 422 11.60 -5.66 3.12
CA GLU A 422 11.59 -6.09 1.72
C GLU A 422 11.09 -7.53 1.55
N ARG A 423 11.63 -8.46 2.37
CA ARG A 423 11.17 -9.84 2.43
C ARG A 423 9.72 -9.93 2.88
N ALA A 424 9.34 -9.13 3.88
CA ALA A 424 7.98 -9.11 4.39
C ALA A 424 6.96 -8.68 3.32
N MET A 425 7.29 -7.69 2.49
CA MET A 425 6.42 -7.26 1.37
C MET A 425 6.10 -8.39 0.38
N GLY A 426 7.00 -9.36 0.19
CA GLY A 426 6.81 -10.46 -0.76
C GLY A 426 6.16 -11.71 -0.16
N LEU A 427 6.31 -11.94 1.14
CA LEU A 427 6.00 -13.23 1.77
C LEU A 427 4.97 -13.14 2.90
N MET A 428 4.86 -12.00 3.60
CA MET A 428 4.21 -11.95 4.92
C MET A 428 2.73 -11.64 4.89
N ALA A 429 2.14 -11.35 3.73
CA ALA A 429 0.68 -11.19 3.58
C ALA A 429 -0.07 -12.46 4.04
N GLY A 430 0.49 -13.66 3.82
CA GLY A 430 -0.07 -14.93 4.29
C GLY A 430 0.16 -15.22 5.78
N TYR A 431 1.08 -14.50 6.42
CA TYR A 431 1.46 -14.71 7.82
C TYR A 431 0.65 -13.83 8.78
N GLY A 432 -0.48 -13.25 8.34
CA GLY A 432 -1.32 -12.40 9.18
C GLY A 432 -0.71 -11.02 9.43
N LEU A 433 0.06 -10.48 8.48
CA LEU A 433 0.69 -9.17 8.56
C LEU A 433 0.36 -8.32 7.33
N GLN A 434 0.10 -7.04 7.55
CA GLN A 434 -0.19 -6.07 6.50
C GLN A 434 0.72 -4.85 6.65
N LEU A 435 1.61 -4.64 5.68
CA LEU A 435 2.45 -3.44 5.62
C LEU A 435 1.68 -2.29 4.97
N TRP A 436 1.83 -1.09 5.53
CA TRP A 436 1.34 0.16 4.97
C TRP A 436 2.42 1.25 5.04
N PRO A 437 3.45 1.17 4.17
CA PRO A 437 4.41 2.26 3.97
C PRO A 437 3.74 3.53 3.44
N ILE A 438 4.08 4.65 4.07
CA ILE A 438 3.73 5.99 3.60
C ILE A 438 5.01 6.70 3.16
N LEU A 439 5.03 7.11 1.90
CA LEU A 439 6.15 7.73 1.21
C LEU A 439 5.73 9.10 0.66
N GLN A 440 6.70 9.97 0.41
CA GLN A 440 6.45 11.27 -0.21
C GLN A 440 6.15 11.13 -1.71
N ASP A 441 6.92 10.28 -2.38
CA ASP A 441 6.88 10.06 -3.82
C ASP A 441 7.53 8.70 -4.19
N MET A 442 7.57 8.40 -5.49
CA MET A 442 8.18 7.18 -6.00
C MET A 442 9.72 7.23 -5.96
N SER A 443 10.33 8.41 -6.08
CA SER A 443 11.80 8.56 -6.00
C SER A 443 12.32 8.08 -4.66
N GLN A 444 11.68 8.46 -3.55
CA GLN A 444 12.07 8.04 -2.21
C GLN A 444 12.10 6.51 -2.06
N LEU A 445 11.14 5.80 -2.67
CA LEU A 445 11.14 4.34 -2.64
C LEU A 445 12.27 3.73 -3.49
N LYS A 446 12.53 4.32 -4.67
CA LYS A 446 13.62 3.92 -5.56
C LYS A 446 14.99 4.19 -4.95
N ASP A 447 15.18 5.31 -4.24
CA ASP A 447 16.44 5.65 -3.59
C ASP A 447 16.79 4.64 -2.48
N LEU A 448 15.77 4.13 -1.78
CA LEU A 448 15.94 3.16 -0.70
C LEU A 448 16.17 1.73 -1.21
N TYR A 449 15.43 1.30 -2.23
CA TYR A 449 15.38 -0.12 -2.63
C TYR A 449 15.87 -0.39 -4.05
N GLY A 450 16.25 0.63 -4.82
CA GLY A 450 16.70 0.51 -6.20
C GLY A 450 15.69 -0.24 -7.08
N GLU A 451 16.18 -1.23 -7.81
CA GLU A 451 15.37 -2.12 -8.66
C GLU A 451 14.26 -2.87 -7.88
N ARG A 452 14.44 -3.08 -6.57
CA ARG A 452 13.47 -3.81 -5.72
C ARG A 452 12.27 -2.95 -5.31
N ALA A 453 12.29 -1.63 -5.59
CA ALA A 453 11.14 -0.75 -5.36
C ALA A 453 9.87 -1.24 -6.06
N GLY A 454 10.00 -1.85 -7.25
CA GLY A 454 8.87 -2.43 -7.99
C GLY A 454 8.09 -3.50 -7.22
N THR A 455 8.77 -4.25 -6.34
CA THR A 455 8.15 -5.27 -5.48
C THR A 455 7.11 -4.68 -4.53
N PHE A 456 7.34 -3.49 -4.00
CA PHE A 456 6.41 -2.84 -3.09
C PHE A 456 5.11 -2.47 -3.80
N ILE A 457 5.23 -1.93 -5.01
CA ILE A 457 4.11 -1.55 -5.86
C ILE A 457 3.33 -2.78 -6.33
N ALA A 458 4.01 -3.85 -6.70
CA ALA A 458 3.41 -5.08 -7.19
C ALA A 458 2.63 -5.85 -6.10
N ASN A 459 3.10 -5.80 -4.85
CA ASN A 459 2.45 -6.46 -3.70
C ASN A 459 1.46 -5.55 -2.95
N ALA A 460 1.33 -4.27 -3.35
CA ALA A 460 0.33 -3.38 -2.80
C ALA A 460 -1.04 -3.62 -3.47
N GLY A 461 -1.99 -4.15 -2.71
CA GLY A 461 -3.39 -4.28 -3.12
C GLY A 461 -4.13 -2.94 -3.20
N VAL A 462 -3.62 -1.93 -2.49
CA VAL A 462 -4.09 -0.54 -2.58
C VAL A 462 -2.91 0.40 -2.77
N GLN A 463 -3.01 1.24 -3.79
CA GLN A 463 -2.12 2.37 -3.99
C GLN A 463 -2.94 3.66 -3.84
N GLN A 464 -2.64 4.39 -2.78
CA GLN A 464 -3.30 5.64 -2.42
C GLN A 464 -2.38 6.80 -2.79
N VAL A 465 -2.84 7.74 -3.60
CA VAL A 465 -2.01 8.86 -4.07
C VAL A 465 -2.67 10.20 -3.75
N PHE A 466 -1.97 11.03 -2.98
CA PHE A 466 -2.38 12.38 -2.60
C PHE A 466 -1.53 13.39 -3.36
N GLY A 467 -2.19 14.36 -4.02
CA GLY A 467 -1.59 15.55 -4.64
C GLY A 467 -0.13 15.39 -5.08
N VAL A 468 0.10 14.89 -6.30
CA VAL A 468 1.45 14.61 -6.81
C VAL A 468 2.10 15.92 -7.27
N ASN A 469 3.29 16.25 -6.74
CA ASN A 469 4.05 17.42 -7.17
C ASN A 469 5.30 17.07 -8.01
N ASP A 470 5.61 15.78 -8.14
CA ASP A 470 6.73 15.26 -8.93
C ASP A 470 6.24 14.74 -10.29
N PHE A 471 6.85 15.22 -11.38
CA PHE A 471 6.47 14.86 -12.73
C PHE A 471 6.73 13.38 -13.04
N GLU A 472 7.82 12.80 -12.52
CA GLU A 472 8.13 11.38 -12.76
C GLU A 472 7.11 10.46 -12.10
N THR A 473 6.72 10.75 -10.86
CA THR A 473 5.63 10.07 -10.16
C THR A 473 4.29 10.25 -10.88
N ALA A 474 3.99 11.45 -11.40
CA ALA A 474 2.77 11.71 -12.16
C ALA A 474 2.75 10.95 -13.50
N LYS A 475 3.87 10.92 -14.21
CA LYS A 475 4.04 10.16 -15.46
C LYS A 475 3.89 8.67 -15.24
N TRP A 476 4.55 8.14 -14.21
CA TRP A 476 4.38 6.75 -13.79
C TRP A 476 2.92 6.44 -13.47
N LEU A 477 2.24 7.31 -12.73
CA LEU A 477 0.83 7.11 -12.38
C LEU A 477 -0.09 7.17 -13.60
N SER A 478 0.11 8.11 -14.53
CA SER A 478 -0.63 8.17 -15.81
C SER A 478 -0.52 6.84 -16.56
N GLN A 479 0.70 6.34 -16.73
CA GLN A 479 0.96 5.06 -17.41
C GLN A 479 0.31 3.87 -16.70
N MET A 480 0.32 3.86 -15.36
CA MET A 480 -0.32 2.82 -14.56
C MET A 480 -1.86 2.89 -14.59
N ILE A 481 -2.44 4.07 -14.77
CA ILE A 481 -3.89 4.26 -14.94
C ILE A 481 -4.32 3.80 -16.33
N GLY A 482 -3.53 4.10 -17.35
CA GLY A 482 -3.75 3.68 -18.73
C GLY A 482 -4.52 4.70 -19.58
N GLN A 483 -4.82 4.29 -20.81
CA GLN A 483 -5.44 5.14 -21.84
C GLN A 483 -6.91 4.77 -22.08
N GLU A 484 -7.73 5.78 -22.35
CA GLU A 484 -9.09 5.65 -22.86
C GLU A 484 -9.13 5.88 -24.38
N THR A 485 -10.08 5.25 -25.06
CA THR A 485 -10.36 5.53 -26.47
C THR A 485 -11.24 6.77 -26.58
N ALA A 486 -10.67 7.88 -27.06
CA ALA A 486 -11.37 9.14 -27.28
C ALA A 486 -11.70 9.34 -28.77
N GLY A 487 -13.00 9.44 -29.07
CA GLY A 487 -13.48 9.80 -30.41
C GLY A 487 -13.55 11.31 -30.60
N PHE A 488 -12.95 11.81 -31.67
CA PHE A 488 -13.04 13.20 -32.10
C PHE A 488 -13.75 13.24 -33.46
N GLN A 489 -14.80 14.07 -33.54
CA GLN A 489 -15.43 14.43 -34.81
C GLN A 489 -14.74 15.71 -35.30
N THR A 490 -14.09 15.65 -36.45
CA THR A 490 -13.53 16.82 -37.11
C THR A 490 -14.53 17.34 -38.13
N ASP A 491 -15.00 18.56 -37.90
CA ASP A 491 -15.88 19.27 -38.81
C ASP A 491 -15.03 20.14 -39.74
N SER A 492 -15.09 19.86 -41.05
CA SER A 492 -14.43 20.70 -42.05
C SER A 492 -15.47 21.46 -42.86
N PHE A 493 -15.36 22.78 -42.84
CA PHE A 493 -16.22 23.68 -43.62
C PHE A 493 -15.38 24.50 -44.58
N LYS A 494 -15.59 24.28 -45.88
CA LYS A 494 -15.05 25.13 -46.95
C LYS A 494 -16.20 25.91 -47.59
N PRO A 495 -16.07 27.24 -47.78
CA PRO A 495 -17.09 28.02 -48.46
C PRO A 495 -17.35 27.46 -49.87
N GLY A 496 -18.57 26.98 -50.12
CA GLY A 496 -18.99 26.42 -51.41
C GLY A 496 -19.17 24.90 -51.44
N ASP A 497 -18.66 24.16 -50.43
CA ASP A 497 -18.86 22.71 -50.30
C ASP A 497 -19.85 22.36 -49.18
N GLY A 498 -20.46 21.17 -49.27
CA GLY A 498 -21.24 20.59 -48.18
C GLY A 498 -20.38 20.27 -46.95
N PRO A 499 -20.94 20.31 -45.73
CA PRO A 499 -20.19 19.98 -44.52
C PRO A 499 -19.67 18.54 -44.58
N SER A 500 -18.37 18.36 -44.37
CA SER A 500 -17.73 17.04 -44.30
C SER A 500 -17.39 16.71 -42.85
N PHE A 501 -17.88 15.56 -42.39
CA PHE A 501 -17.71 15.03 -41.05
C PHE A 501 -16.77 13.82 -41.12
N SER A 502 -15.63 13.89 -40.42
CA SER A 502 -14.74 12.73 -40.25
C SER A 502 -14.67 12.35 -38.78
N ASN A 503 -14.95 11.08 -38.47
CA ASN A 503 -14.81 10.52 -37.12
C ASN A 503 -13.45 9.84 -37.00
N ASN A 504 -12.61 10.33 -36.09
CA ASN A 504 -11.31 9.73 -35.78
C ASN A 504 -11.31 9.24 -34.33
N LEU A 505 -10.85 8.02 -34.11
CA LEU A 505 -10.59 7.47 -32.78
C LEU A 505 -9.11 7.67 -32.45
N THR A 506 -8.81 8.09 -31.23
CA THR A 506 -7.43 8.25 -30.74
C THR A 506 -7.33 7.80 -29.29
N GLY A 507 -6.17 7.27 -28.90
CA GLY A 507 -5.88 6.96 -27.49
C GLY A 507 -5.49 8.24 -26.73
N ARG A 508 -6.07 8.42 -25.55
CA ARG A 508 -5.71 9.50 -24.62
C ARG A 508 -5.49 8.91 -23.24
N ASP A 509 -4.43 9.31 -22.54
CA ASP A 509 -4.26 9.00 -21.11
C ASP A 509 -5.53 9.40 -20.34
N LEU A 510 -6.05 8.51 -19.50
CA LEU A 510 -7.26 8.80 -18.71
C LEU A 510 -7.05 10.01 -17.79
N LEU A 511 -5.82 10.18 -17.30
CA LEU A 511 -5.33 11.40 -16.70
C LEU A 511 -3.93 11.68 -17.23
N THR A 512 -3.73 12.84 -17.83
CA THR A 512 -2.38 13.27 -18.19
C THR A 512 -1.57 13.59 -16.93
N PRO A 513 -0.23 13.54 -16.98
CA PRO A 513 0.60 13.88 -15.81
C PRO A 513 0.28 15.26 -15.22
N ASP A 514 -0.04 16.25 -16.07
CA ASP A 514 -0.42 17.58 -15.60
C ASP A 514 -1.80 17.61 -14.90
N GLU A 515 -2.76 16.80 -15.35
CA GLU A 515 -4.07 16.65 -14.68
C GLU A 515 -3.92 15.97 -13.31
N ILE A 516 -3.02 15.00 -13.20
CA ILE A 516 -2.68 14.34 -11.92
C ILE A 516 -2.05 15.34 -10.94
N MET A 517 -1.13 16.18 -11.41
CA MET A 517 -0.48 17.19 -10.56
C MET A 517 -1.43 18.31 -10.15
N GLN A 518 -2.49 18.55 -10.92
CA GLN A 518 -3.54 19.54 -10.61
C GLN A 518 -4.73 18.95 -9.85
N LEU A 519 -4.61 17.72 -9.33
CA LEU A 519 -5.69 17.09 -8.58
C LEU A 519 -6.08 17.95 -7.36
N PRO A 520 -7.38 18.22 -7.14
CA PRO A 520 -7.82 19.03 -6.00
C PRO A 520 -7.34 18.48 -4.65
N PRO A 521 -7.00 19.36 -3.68
CA PRO A 521 -6.38 18.95 -2.41
C PRO A 521 -7.33 18.23 -1.46
N ASP A 522 -8.63 18.13 -1.75
CA ASP A 522 -9.61 17.31 -1.03
C ASP A 522 -9.81 15.93 -1.69
N ARG A 523 -9.22 15.70 -2.87
CA ARG A 523 -9.31 14.46 -3.63
C ARG A 523 -8.03 13.63 -3.53
N GLN A 524 -8.17 12.35 -3.85
CA GLN A 524 -7.10 11.37 -3.93
C GLN A 524 -7.39 10.40 -5.07
N LEU A 525 -6.32 9.84 -5.65
CA LEU A 525 -6.43 8.72 -6.58
C LEU A 525 -6.24 7.42 -5.79
N LEU A 526 -7.16 6.49 -5.99
CA LEU A 526 -7.20 5.22 -5.29
C LEU A 526 -7.17 4.10 -6.34
N ARG A 527 -6.08 3.34 -6.38
CA ARG A 527 -5.98 2.14 -7.21
C ARG A 527 -6.10 0.92 -6.32
N VAL A 528 -7.22 0.22 -6.42
CA VAL A 528 -7.46 -1.05 -5.74
C VAL A 528 -7.26 -2.17 -6.76
N GLN A 529 -6.47 -3.19 -6.41
CA GLN A 529 -6.17 -4.31 -7.30
C GLN A 529 -7.45 -4.94 -7.88
N GLY A 530 -7.45 -5.19 -9.19
CA GLY A 530 -8.60 -5.75 -9.90
C GLY A 530 -9.77 -4.77 -10.11
N GLN A 531 -9.60 -3.49 -9.78
CA GLN A 531 -10.60 -2.45 -10.01
C GLN A 531 -10.04 -1.29 -10.83
N ALA A 532 -10.94 -0.59 -11.51
CA ALA A 532 -10.63 0.69 -12.15
C ALA A 532 -10.17 1.73 -11.12
N THR A 533 -9.30 2.65 -11.53
CA THR A 533 -8.84 3.74 -10.65
C THR A 533 -10.03 4.57 -10.18
N ALA A 534 -10.12 4.83 -8.88
CA ALA A 534 -11.15 5.65 -8.27
C ALA A 534 -10.61 7.05 -7.95
N VAL A 535 -11.44 8.07 -8.15
CA VAL A 535 -11.24 9.39 -7.54
C VAL A 535 -12.06 9.42 -6.26
N ALA A 536 -11.39 9.39 -5.12
CA ALA A 536 -12.03 9.43 -3.80
C ALA A 536 -11.79 10.78 -3.10
N GLN A 537 -12.60 11.07 -2.09
CA GLN A 537 -12.36 12.19 -1.18
C GLN A 537 -11.43 11.75 -0.06
N LYS A 538 -10.53 12.63 0.37
CA LYS A 538 -9.70 12.40 1.55
C LYS A 538 -10.51 12.57 2.83
N LEU A 539 -10.17 11.79 3.85
CA LEU A 539 -10.74 11.94 5.19
C LEU A 539 -10.06 13.10 5.91
N ARG A 540 -10.73 13.62 6.94
CA ARG A 540 -10.17 14.62 7.84
C ARG A 540 -10.66 14.36 9.26
N TYR A 541 -9.87 13.68 10.08
CA TYR A 541 -10.33 13.24 11.41
C TYR A 541 -10.90 14.39 12.28
N TYR A 542 -10.37 15.61 12.17
CA TYR A 542 -10.82 16.75 12.97
C TYR A 542 -12.12 17.40 12.45
N ALA A 543 -12.49 17.19 11.19
CA ALA A 543 -13.64 17.83 10.55
C ALA A 543 -14.77 16.84 10.27
N ASP A 544 -14.46 15.56 10.14
CA ASP A 544 -15.39 14.51 9.79
C ASP A 544 -16.13 14.03 11.06
N PRO A 545 -17.49 14.03 11.05
CA PRO A 545 -18.30 13.84 12.25
C PRO A 545 -18.14 12.45 12.89
N GLU A 546 -17.81 11.42 12.11
CA GLU A 546 -17.61 10.06 12.63
C GLU A 546 -16.39 9.90 13.56
N PHE A 547 -15.45 10.85 13.56
CA PHE A 547 -14.28 10.82 14.46
C PHE A 547 -14.41 11.77 15.64
N ALA A 548 -15.49 12.55 15.71
CA ALA A 548 -15.72 13.49 16.80
C ALA A 548 -15.73 12.79 18.16
N GLY A 549 -14.94 13.27 19.11
CA GLY A 549 -14.83 12.70 20.47
C GLY A 549 -13.97 11.42 20.57
N LEU A 550 -13.40 10.94 19.46
CA LEU A 550 -12.47 9.80 19.49
C LEU A 550 -11.01 10.22 19.75
N PHE A 551 -10.62 11.44 19.38
CA PHE A 551 -9.24 11.92 19.51
C PHE A 551 -9.08 12.95 20.63
N ILE A 552 -7.85 13.08 21.13
CA ILE A 552 -7.46 14.18 22.01
C ILE A 552 -7.09 15.39 21.13
N PRO A 553 -7.77 16.55 21.26
CA PRO A 553 -7.40 17.75 20.52
C PRO A 553 -5.98 18.18 20.89
N GLU A 554 -5.16 18.55 19.90
CA GLU A 554 -3.92 19.26 20.20
C GLU A 554 -4.26 20.57 20.91
N ALA A 555 -3.62 20.82 22.05
CA ALA A 555 -3.67 22.14 22.67
C ALA A 555 -3.09 23.14 21.66
N GLN A 556 -3.90 24.14 21.28
CA GLN A 556 -3.51 25.19 20.33
C GLN A 556 -2.32 26.01 20.82
#